data_AF-A0A101GN79-F1
#
_entry.id   AF-A0A101GN79-F1
#
_cell.length_a   1.000
_cell.length_b   1.000
_cell.length_c   1.000
_cell.angle_alpha   90.00
_cell.angle_beta   90.00
_cell.angle_gamma   90.00
#
_symmetry.space_group_name_H-M   'P 1'
#
loop_
_entity.id
_entity.type
_entity.pdbx_description
1 polymer ?
#
loop_
_entity_poly.entity_id
_entity_poly.type
_entity_poly.pdbx_seq_one_letter_code
_entity_poly.pdbx_strand_id
1 'polypeptide(L)'
;MYLVIRCPGCWTFNYVDRYQRWRLCPMCGEAINVERAPVYLEADDFLDAERVVAQLESYLHQTGKTDLTEQDIQQLRAQYAEWVKNRV
;
A
#
# COMPACT_ATOMS: atom_id res chain seq x y z
N MET A 1 5.99 -10.83 -4.61
CA MET A 1 5.77 -9.38 -4.81
C MET A 1 4.33 -9.05 -4.51
N TYR A 2 4.11 -8.05 -3.67
CA TYR A 2 2.80 -7.63 -3.19
C TYR A 2 2.57 -6.16 -3.54
N LEU A 3 1.38 -5.83 -4.02
CA LEU A 3 0.98 -4.46 -4.31
C LEU A 3 0.30 -3.85 -3.10
N VAL A 4 0.82 -2.72 -2.61
CA VAL A 4 0.17 -1.89 -1.60
C VAL A 4 -0.83 -0.98 -2.30
N ILE A 5 -2.10 -1.13 -1.95
CA ILE A 5 -3.25 -0.48 -2.57
C ILE A 5 -4.15 0.17 -1.53
N ARG A 6 -5.11 0.98 -1.98
CA ARG A 6 -6.26 1.40 -1.16
C ARG A 6 -7.56 0.78 -1.62
N CYS A 7 -8.42 0.52 -0.64
CA CYS A 7 -9.81 0.19 -0.92
C CYS A 7 -10.56 1.43 -1.46
N PRO A 8 -11.22 1.37 -2.62
CA PRO A 8 -11.99 2.49 -3.16
C PRO A 8 -13.25 2.81 -2.32
N GLY A 9 -13.77 1.84 -1.55
CA GLY A 9 -14.92 2.04 -0.66
C GLY A 9 -14.58 2.77 0.64
N CYS A 10 -13.79 2.15 1.52
CA CYS A 10 -13.48 2.69 2.85
C CYS A 10 -12.11 3.35 2.98
N TRP A 11 -11.32 3.41 1.91
CA TRP A 11 -10.00 4.03 1.90
C TRP A 11 -8.99 3.39 2.87
N THR A 12 -9.25 2.22 3.43
CA THR A 12 -8.23 1.50 4.20
C THR A 12 -7.12 1.00 3.27
N PHE A 13 -5.88 1.07 3.74
CA PHE A 13 -4.77 0.44 3.03
C PHE A 13 -4.94 -1.08 3.02
N ASN A 14 -4.47 -1.71 1.97
CA ASN A 14 -4.42 -3.15 1.81
C ASN A 14 -3.18 -3.52 1.02
N TYR A 15 -2.79 -4.79 1.08
CA TYR A 15 -1.79 -5.32 0.18
C TYR A 15 -2.33 -6.57 -0.49
N VAL A 16 -1.95 -6.84 -1.73
CA VAL A 16 -2.47 -7.96 -2.52
C VAL A 16 -1.33 -8.61 -3.29
N ASP A 17 -1.36 -9.93 -3.49
CA ASP A 17 -0.39 -10.56 -4.37
C ASP A 17 -0.55 -10.01 -5.79
N ARG A 18 0.57 -9.72 -6.48
CA ARG A 18 0.57 -9.04 -7.78
C ARG A 18 -0.24 -9.76 -8.86
N TYR A 19 -0.43 -11.08 -8.75
CA TYR A 19 -1.17 -11.86 -9.74
C TYR A 19 -2.66 -11.98 -9.44
N GLN A 20 -3.12 -11.53 -8.26
CA GLN A 20 -4.53 -11.50 -7.92
C GLN A 20 -5.22 -10.31 -8.59
N ARG A 21 -6.32 -10.59 -9.30
CA ARG A 21 -7.12 -9.55 -9.98
C ARG A 21 -8.15 -8.89 -9.07
N TRP A 22 -8.57 -9.61 -8.03
CA TRP A 22 -9.62 -9.20 -7.12
C TRP A 22 -9.20 -9.43 -5.69
N ARG A 23 -9.58 -8.51 -4.80
CA ARG A 23 -9.40 -8.63 -3.36
C ARG A 23 -10.63 -8.14 -2.62
N LEU A 24 -11.10 -8.92 -1.66
CA LEU A 24 -12.14 -8.47 -0.75
C LEU A 24 -11.53 -7.57 0.33
N CYS A 25 -12.07 -6.37 0.52
CA CYS A 25 -11.66 -5.50 1.61
C CYS A 25 -12.13 -6.09 2.94
N PRO A 26 -11.22 -6.40 3.88
CA PRO A 26 -11.61 -6.95 5.18
C PRO A 26 -12.36 -5.95 6.07
N MET A 27 -12.29 -4.65 5.77
CA MET A 27 -12.90 -3.60 6.59
C MET A 27 -14.35 -3.30 6.20
N CYS A 28 -14.65 -3.23 4.89
CA CYS A 28 -15.98 -2.84 4.42
C CYS A 28 -16.66 -3.85 3.47
N GLY A 29 -15.98 -4.95 3.11
CA GLY A 29 -16.51 -5.96 2.19
C GLY A 29 -16.50 -5.56 0.71
N GLU A 30 -15.87 -4.44 0.35
CA GLU A 30 -15.74 -4.02 -1.06
C GLU A 30 -14.93 -5.04 -1.87
N ALA A 31 -15.40 -5.39 -3.07
CA ALA A 31 -14.67 -6.21 -4.02
C ALA A 31 -13.73 -5.35 -4.87
N ILE A 32 -12.49 -5.20 -4.40
CA ILE A 32 -11.47 -4.35 -5.03
C ILE A 32 -10.99 -5.01 -6.33
N ASN A 33 -11.19 -4.33 -7.46
CA ASN A 33 -10.50 -4.64 -8.71
C ASN A 33 -9.08 -4.09 -8.64
N VAL A 34 -8.08 -4.96 -8.57
CA VAL A 34 -6.67 -4.59 -8.37
C VAL A 34 -6.12 -3.76 -9.53
N GLU A 35 -6.55 -4.04 -10.77
CA GLU A 35 -6.10 -3.29 -11.96
C GLU A 35 -6.62 -1.83 -11.98
N ARG A 36 -7.66 -1.54 -11.20
CA ARG A 36 -8.26 -0.20 -11.09
C ARG A 36 -7.96 0.48 -9.76
N ALA A 37 -7.39 -0.24 -8.80
CA ALA A 37 -7.06 0.31 -7.50
C ALA A 37 -5.79 1.16 -7.58
N PRO A 38 -5.70 2.28 -6.83
CA PRO A 38 -4.44 3.02 -6.71
C PRO A 38 -3.34 2.13 -6.14
N VAL A 39 -2.21 2.03 -6.83
CA VAL A 39 -1.03 1.28 -6.39
C VAL A 39 0.04 2.24 -5.89
N TYR A 40 0.31 2.20 -4.59
CA TYR A 40 1.26 3.10 -3.93
C TYR A 40 2.68 2.55 -3.99
N LEU A 41 2.84 1.24 -3.77
CA LEU A 41 4.14 0.57 -3.74
C LEU A 41 4.00 -0.88 -4.19
N GLU A 42 5.04 -1.42 -4.84
CA GLU A 42 5.24 -2.86 -5.01
C GLU A 42 6.32 -3.32 -4.02
N ALA A 43 5.96 -4.15 -3.07
CA ALA A 43 6.84 -4.74 -2.05
C ALA A 43 7.30 -6.15 -2.47
N ASP A 44 8.44 -6.59 -1.96
CA ASP A 44 9.07 -7.84 -2.38
C ASP A 44 8.30 -9.05 -1.83
N ASP A 45 7.97 -9.01 -0.54
CA ASP A 45 7.24 -10.06 0.17
C ASP A 45 6.08 -9.52 1.01
N PHE A 46 5.37 -10.42 1.69
CA PHE A 46 4.18 -10.09 2.46
C PHE A 46 4.49 -9.34 3.75
N LEU A 47 5.65 -9.62 4.38
CA LEU A 47 6.06 -8.97 5.62
C LEU A 47 6.42 -7.51 5.35
N ASP A 48 7.07 -7.25 4.23
CA ASP A 48 7.39 -5.91 3.76
C ASP A 48 6.11 -5.12 3.48
N ALA A 49 5.15 -5.74 2.77
CA ALA A 49 3.87 -5.11 2.48
C ALA A 49 3.05 -4.79 3.74
N GLU A 50 3.00 -5.71 4.71
CA GLU A 50 2.31 -5.51 5.99
C GLU A 50 2.93 -4.35 6.78
N ARG A 51 4.27 -4.30 6.86
CA ARG A 51 4.98 -3.20 7.52
C ARG A 51 4.71 -1.86 6.86
N VAL A 52 4.75 -1.81 5.53
CA VAL A 52 4.47 -0.58 4.76
C VAL A 52 3.05 -0.10 5.02
N VAL A 53 2.05 -1.00 5.00
CA VAL A 53 0.66 -0.63 5.30
C VAL A 53 0.53 0.00 6.68
N ALA A 54 1.10 -0.62 7.71
CA ALA A 54 1.06 -0.08 9.08
C ALA A 54 1.76 1.30 9.20
N GLN A 55 2.88 1.49 8.50
CA GLN A 55 3.58 2.77 8.45
C GLN A 55 2.76 3.85 7.75
N LEU A 56 2.11 3.53 6.65
CA LEU A 56 1.27 4.48 5.91
C LEU A 56 0.03 4.90 6.71
N GLU A 57 -0.61 3.95 7.38
CA GLU A 57 -1.72 4.24 8.30
C GLU A 57 -1.28 5.18 9.42
N SER A 58 -0.12 4.89 10.03
CA SER A 58 0.47 5.73 11.08
C SER A 58 0.82 7.13 10.57
N TYR A 59 1.40 7.23 9.38
CA TYR A 59 1.78 8.50 8.76
C TYR A 59 0.55 9.39 8.48
N LEU A 60 -0.49 8.83 7.88
CA LEU A 60 -1.73 9.58 7.61
C LEU A 60 -2.41 10.02 8.91
N HIS A 61 -2.43 9.15 9.92
CA HIS A 61 -2.98 9.49 11.23
C HIS A 61 -2.20 10.65 11.90
N GLN A 62 -0.88 10.59 11.89
CA GLN A 62 -0.02 11.63 12.51
C GLN A 62 -0.09 12.97 11.77
N THR A 63 -0.22 12.96 10.45
CA THR A 63 -0.26 14.16 9.62
C THR A 63 -1.67 14.73 9.44
N GLY A 64 -2.71 13.97 9.81
CA GLY A 64 -4.11 14.31 9.55
C GLY A 64 -4.48 14.27 8.06
N LYS A 65 -3.61 13.71 7.21
CA LYS A 65 -3.86 13.57 5.77
C LYS A 65 -4.88 12.47 5.52
N THR A 66 -5.75 12.69 4.55
CA THR A 66 -6.73 11.69 4.11
C THR A 66 -6.12 10.69 3.13
N ASP A 67 -5.10 11.09 2.36
CA ASP A 67 -4.37 10.25 1.41
C ASP A 67 -2.96 10.79 1.13
N LEU A 68 -2.16 10.03 0.38
CA LEU A 68 -0.81 10.39 -0.07
C LEU A 68 -0.84 11.27 -1.31
N THR A 69 -0.01 12.30 -1.33
CA THR A 69 0.26 13.10 -2.54
C THR A 69 1.23 12.37 -3.47
N GLU A 70 1.35 12.81 -4.72
CA GLU A 70 2.35 12.26 -5.66
C GLU A 70 3.78 12.34 -5.10
N GLN A 71 4.11 13.43 -4.40
CA GLN A 71 5.40 13.60 -3.74
C GLN A 71 5.59 12.59 -2.60
N ASP A 72 4.55 12.36 -1.78
CA ASP A 72 4.59 11.34 -0.73
C ASP A 72 4.83 9.95 -1.32
N ILE A 73 4.20 9.62 -2.46
CA ILE A 73 4.35 8.33 -3.15
C ILE A 73 5.77 8.17 -3.72
N GLN A 74 6.32 9.21 -4.34
CA GLN A 74 7.69 9.17 -4.85
C GLN A 74 8.70 8.97 -3.72
N GLN A 75 8.51 9.68 -2.61
CA GLN A 75 9.36 9.55 -1.43
C GLN A 75 9.26 8.15 -0.81
N LEU A 76 8.05 7.61 -0.67
CA LEU A 76 7.80 6.24 -0.19
C LEU A 76 8.58 5.21 -1.03
N ARG A 77 8.45 5.29 -2.36
CA ARG A 77 9.12 4.36 -3.28
C ARG A 77 10.64 4.47 -3.21
N ALA A 78 11.17 5.68 -3.12
CA ALA A 78 12.62 5.91 -2.97
C ALA A 78 13.15 5.35 -1.64
N GLN A 79 12.46 5.62 -0.53
CA GLN A 79 12.82 5.11 0.80
C GLN A 79 12.77 3.59 0.86
N TYR A 80 11.72 2.98 0.31
CA TYR A 80 11.60 1.52 0.25
C TYR A 80 12.72 0.89 -0.58
N ALA A 81 13.00 1.43 -1.77
CA ALA A 81 14.08 0.93 -2.62
C ALA A 81 15.45 0.99 -1.92
N GLU A 82 15.73 2.06 -1.19
CA GLU A 82 16.96 2.21 -0.42
C GLU A 82 17.03 1.22 0.76
N TRP A 83 15.90 1.03 1.45
CA TRP A 83 15.80 0.06 2.54
C TRP A 83 16.03 -1.38 2.06
N VAL A 84 15.44 -1.78 0.94
CA VAL A 84 15.63 -3.12 0.35
C VAL A 84 17.08 -3.34 -0.08
N LYS A 85 17.73 -2.34 -0.70
CA LYS A 85 19.15 -2.45 -1.09
C LYS A 85 20.07 -2.71 0.09
N ASN A 86 19.82 -2.05 1.21
CA ASN A 86 20.65 -2.15 2.42
C ASN A 86 20.34 -3.40 3.28
N ARG A 87 19.38 -4.23 2.87
CA ARG A 87 19.05 -5.51 3.52
C ARG A 87 19.94 -6.67 3.07
N VAL A 88 20.68 -6.49 1.97
CA VAL A 88 21.54 -7.49 1.32
C VAL A 88 22.93 -7.53 1.93
#